data_AF-E0ST73-F1
#
_entry.id   AF-E0ST73-F1
#
_cell.length_a   1.000
_cell.length_b   1.000
_cell.length_c   1.000
_cell.angle_alpha   90.00
_cell.angle_beta   90.00
_cell.angle_gamma   90.00
#
_symmetry.space_group_name_H-M   'P 1'
#
loop_
_entity.id
_entity.type
_entity.pdbx_description
1 polymer ?
#
loop_
_entity_poly.entity_id
_entity_poly.type
_entity_poly.pdbx_seq_one_letter_code
_entity_poly.pdbx_strand_id
1 'polypeptide(L)'
;MVMCMESPRIVSTEVRICEDTVAPCLFLKIRVEGIETGGSVYIPVGGMLYSDDGKLLSQVIIDDAFFGPAGSIAAPSIIVNYLEAYSSIAGLTHTLDLRCRAFLDTKSVSYIEERRRSNKYHRVMLKLRLRFLALHSTVYHYDYIYGARGQYFSSLPSGAIVLKSGKPLLYVEPQVYEELETNIVIDGPQWIRDFLPVLGLGNYVLLEIPLPRAPSIPDKALQYFINTIELLRQTKEILHETLNVGSSLTALRNALNQFCEALKSLDLAVSRDGGCEIDYERLVELFQGIKELADVVVTIYTKVKRIATVGPEPTQPHIAPRPALALHQVESLIGLASYIIKLVMDTYIDRLSHSQT
;
A
#
# COMPACT_ATOMS: atom_id res chain seq x y z
N MET A 1 24.83 -26.48 -30.50
CA MET A 1 24.94 -25.74 -29.23
C MET A 1 23.52 -25.56 -28.72
N VAL A 2 23.10 -26.36 -27.74
CA VAL A 2 21.74 -26.27 -27.17
C VAL A 2 21.71 -25.01 -26.33
N MET A 3 21.09 -23.95 -26.83
CA MET A 3 20.83 -22.76 -26.01
C MET A 3 19.75 -23.13 -24.99
N CYS A 4 20.08 -23.00 -23.70
CA CYS A 4 19.08 -23.08 -22.63
C CYS A 4 18.04 -21.99 -22.87
N MET A 5 16.83 -22.37 -23.26
CA MET A 5 15.71 -21.44 -23.36
C MET A 5 15.31 -21.00 -21.95
N GLU A 6 15.11 -19.69 -21.74
CA GLU A 6 14.66 -19.16 -20.44
C GLU A 6 13.20 -19.56 -20.22
N SER A 7 12.92 -20.25 -19.11
CA SER A 7 11.55 -20.58 -18.69
C SER A 7 10.73 -19.31 -18.42
N PRO A 8 9.40 -19.35 -18.61
CA PRO A 8 8.54 -18.20 -18.32
C PRO A 8 8.73 -17.68 -16.91
N ARG A 9 8.79 -16.35 -16.77
CA ARG A 9 8.95 -15.69 -15.47
C ARG A 9 8.13 -14.42 -15.38
N ILE A 10 7.66 -14.13 -14.18
CA ILE A 10 7.05 -12.83 -13.87
C ILE A 10 8.19 -11.81 -13.76
N VAL A 11 8.18 -10.78 -14.61
CA VAL A 11 9.21 -9.74 -14.65
C VAL A 11 8.80 -8.45 -13.97
N SER A 12 7.49 -8.20 -13.86
CA SER A 12 6.98 -7.04 -13.14
C SER A 12 5.65 -7.33 -12.48
N THR A 13 5.42 -6.66 -11.35
CA THR A 13 4.15 -6.69 -10.62
C THR A 13 3.90 -5.32 -10.04
N GLU A 14 2.87 -4.65 -10.55
CA GLU A 14 2.35 -3.40 -10.00
C GLU A 14 1.14 -3.73 -9.13
N VAL A 15 1.09 -3.16 -7.92
CA VAL A 15 -0.03 -3.37 -6.98
C VAL A 15 -0.68 -2.03 -6.64
N ARG A 16 -2.00 -2.00 -6.73
CA ARG A 16 -2.85 -0.86 -6.37
C ARG A 16 -4.07 -1.36 -5.61
N ILE A 17 -4.88 -0.44 -5.12
CA ILE A 17 -6.18 -0.76 -4.53
C ILE A 17 -7.23 -0.73 -5.64
N CYS A 18 -8.26 -1.53 -5.48
CA CYS A 18 -9.44 -1.45 -6.33
C CYS A 18 -10.26 -0.21 -5.90
N GLU A 19 -10.21 0.87 -6.69
CA GLU A 19 -10.88 2.15 -6.38
C GLU A 19 -12.42 2.02 -6.41
N ASP A 20 -12.95 1.11 -7.24
CA ASP A 20 -14.38 1.01 -7.54
C ASP A 20 -15.09 -0.15 -6.81
N THR A 21 -14.51 -0.71 -5.74
CA THR A 21 -15.08 -1.89 -5.05
C THR A 21 -15.39 -1.62 -3.59
N VAL A 22 -16.59 -2.02 -3.16
CA VAL A 22 -17.01 -1.96 -1.74
C VAL A 22 -16.21 -2.94 -0.88
N ALA A 23 -15.86 -4.11 -1.42
CA ALA A 23 -15.04 -5.10 -0.73
C ALA A 23 -13.55 -4.71 -0.81
N PRO A 24 -12.77 -4.84 0.28
CA PRO A 24 -11.33 -4.61 0.26
C PRO A 24 -10.67 -5.47 -0.83
N CYS A 25 -9.91 -4.84 -1.73
CA CYS A 25 -9.42 -5.52 -2.93
C CYS A 25 -8.08 -4.93 -3.38
N LEU A 26 -7.17 -5.81 -3.78
CA LEU A 26 -5.91 -5.46 -4.43
C LEU A 26 -6.02 -5.71 -5.93
N PHE A 27 -5.65 -4.69 -6.70
CA PHE A 27 -5.49 -4.78 -8.14
C PHE A 27 -4.03 -5.03 -8.48
N LEU A 28 -3.78 -6.05 -9.30
CA LEU A 28 -2.45 -6.52 -9.68
C LEU A 28 -2.31 -6.41 -11.19
N LYS A 29 -1.31 -5.66 -11.68
CA LYS A 29 -0.86 -5.76 -13.07
C LYS A 29 0.42 -6.55 -13.11
N ILE A 30 0.43 -7.62 -13.89
CA ILE A 30 1.51 -8.60 -13.89
C ILE A 30 1.98 -8.78 -15.31
N ARG A 31 3.29 -8.73 -15.52
CA ARG A 31 3.91 -9.00 -16.81
C ARG A 31 4.71 -10.29 -16.71
N VAL A 32 4.40 -11.23 -17.58
CA VAL A 32 5.13 -12.49 -17.75
C VAL A 32 5.88 -12.44 -19.06
N GLU A 33 7.17 -12.78 -19.03
CA GLU A 33 8.03 -12.87 -20.22
C GLU A 33 8.64 -14.26 -20.32
N GLY A 34 9.21 -14.58 -21.48
CA GLY A 34 9.82 -15.89 -21.74
C GLY A 34 8.81 -16.96 -22.18
N ILE A 35 7.59 -16.57 -22.57
CA ILE A 35 6.61 -17.53 -23.12
C ILE A 35 6.99 -17.83 -24.56
N GLU A 36 7.40 -19.05 -24.86
CA GLU A 36 7.82 -19.44 -26.21
C GLU A 36 6.68 -19.32 -27.23
N THR A 37 6.98 -18.73 -28.38
CA THR A 37 6.08 -18.70 -29.54
C THR A 37 6.29 -19.96 -30.35
N GLY A 38 5.24 -20.73 -30.67
CA GLY A 38 5.37 -21.92 -31.53
C GLY A 38 5.06 -23.25 -30.88
N GLY A 39 5.60 -23.48 -29.68
CA GLY A 39 5.61 -24.81 -29.04
C GLY A 39 4.55 -24.99 -27.96
N SER A 40 4.21 -23.91 -27.24
CA SER A 40 3.30 -23.96 -26.10
C SER A 40 2.44 -22.70 -25.99
N VAL A 41 1.27 -22.85 -25.36
CA VAL A 41 0.34 -21.77 -25.02
C VAL A 41 0.08 -21.82 -23.53
N TYR A 42 0.27 -20.70 -22.85
CA TYR A 42 0.05 -20.58 -21.42
C TYR A 42 -1.31 -19.92 -21.18
N ILE A 43 -2.30 -20.70 -20.76
CA ILE A 43 -3.61 -20.16 -20.44
C ILE A 43 -3.65 -19.84 -18.94
N PRO A 44 -3.75 -18.55 -18.56
CA PRO A 44 -3.86 -18.18 -17.16
C PRO A 44 -5.21 -18.68 -16.60
N VAL A 45 -5.18 -19.48 -15.54
CA VAL A 45 -6.40 -20.09 -14.96
C VAL A 45 -6.80 -19.47 -13.62
N GLY A 46 -5.86 -18.83 -12.93
CA GLY A 46 -6.12 -18.19 -11.64
C GLY A 46 -4.83 -17.97 -10.86
N GLY A 47 -4.99 -17.58 -9.60
CA GLY A 47 -3.85 -17.51 -8.69
C GLY A 47 -4.25 -17.51 -7.23
N MET A 48 -3.24 -17.42 -6.40
CA MET A 48 -3.35 -17.39 -4.95
C MET A 48 -2.39 -16.32 -4.42
N LEU A 49 -2.89 -15.50 -3.51
CA LEU A 49 -2.12 -14.49 -2.81
C LEU A 49 -1.87 -14.97 -1.37
N TYR A 50 -0.61 -15.00 -0.99
CA TYR A 50 -0.14 -15.42 0.32
C TYR A 50 0.59 -14.27 1.02
N SER A 51 0.68 -14.34 2.34
CA SER A 51 1.66 -13.59 3.11
C SER A 51 3.06 -14.18 2.96
N ASP A 52 4.06 -13.44 3.42
CA ASP A 52 5.47 -13.85 3.45
C ASP A 52 5.73 -15.16 4.21
N ASP A 53 4.94 -15.45 5.24
CA ASP A 53 4.98 -16.69 6.01
C ASP A 53 4.15 -17.84 5.42
N GLY A 54 3.55 -17.65 4.24
CA GLY A 54 2.84 -18.69 3.50
C GLY A 54 1.37 -18.88 3.87
N LYS A 55 0.79 -18.03 4.72
CA LYS A 55 -0.66 -18.05 4.97
C LYS A 55 -1.41 -17.56 3.72
N LEU A 56 -2.44 -18.31 3.30
CA LEU A 56 -3.31 -17.89 2.20
C LEU A 56 -4.17 -16.69 2.64
N LEU A 57 -4.15 -15.64 1.83
CA LEU A 57 -4.91 -14.40 2.07
C LEU A 57 -6.13 -14.33 1.16
N SER A 58 -5.96 -14.64 -0.13
CA SER A 58 -7.06 -14.60 -1.09
C SER A 58 -6.74 -15.45 -2.32
N GLN A 59 -7.80 -15.88 -3.00
CA GLN A 59 -7.68 -16.29 -4.40
C GLN A 59 -7.52 -15.05 -5.28
N VAL A 60 -6.81 -15.20 -6.39
CA VAL A 60 -6.59 -14.14 -7.38
C VAL A 60 -7.44 -14.47 -8.60
N ILE A 61 -8.33 -13.55 -8.93
CA ILE A 61 -9.21 -13.61 -10.09
C ILE A 61 -8.52 -12.87 -11.23
N ILE A 62 -8.50 -13.47 -12.41
CA ILE A 62 -7.90 -12.88 -13.60
C ILE A 62 -9.03 -12.24 -14.39
N ASP A 63 -8.96 -10.92 -14.51
CA ASP A 63 -9.98 -10.13 -15.21
C ASP A 63 -9.71 -10.14 -16.71
N ASP A 64 -8.48 -9.79 -17.07
CA ASP A 64 -8.03 -9.69 -18.45
C ASP A 64 -6.65 -10.33 -18.61
N ALA A 65 -6.44 -10.95 -19.77
CA ALA A 65 -5.16 -11.48 -20.21
C ALA A 65 -4.88 -11.01 -21.64
N PHE A 66 -3.76 -10.34 -21.86
CA PHE A 66 -3.35 -9.82 -23.16
C PHE A 66 -1.97 -10.33 -23.53
N PHE A 67 -1.87 -11.01 -24.67
CA PHE A 67 -0.58 -11.36 -25.25
C PHE A 67 -0.05 -10.18 -26.06
N GLY A 68 1.20 -9.80 -25.79
CA GLY A 68 1.95 -8.88 -26.63
C GLY A 68 2.40 -9.53 -27.95
N PRO A 69 2.70 -8.72 -28.96
CA PRO A 69 3.28 -9.21 -30.21
C PRO A 69 4.62 -9.91 -29.95
N ALA A 70 4.82 -11.07 -30.56
CA ALA A 70 6.13 -11.75 -30.55
C ALA A 70 6.99 -11.19 -31.69
N GLY A 71 7.95 -10.32 -31.35
CA GLY A 71 8.88 -9.76 -32.33
C GLY A 71 8.18 -8.98 -33.46
N SER A 72 8.35 -9.41 -34.70
CA SER A 72 7.85 -8.73 -35.92
C SER A 72 6.39 -9.04 -36.27
N ILE A 73 5.71 -9.90 -35.53
CA ILE A 73 4.31 -10.27 -35.78
C ILE A 73 3.40 -9.23 -35.13
N ALA A 74 2.73 -8.41 -35.94
CA ALA A 74 1.95 -7.26 -35.48
C ALA A 74 0.70 -7.59 -34.65
N ALA A 75 0.24 -8.85 -34.64
CA ALA A 75 -0.96 -9.28 -33.93
C ALA A 75 -0.66 -10.41 -32.94
N PRO A 76 -1.28 -10.41 -31.74
CA PRO A 76 -1.19 -11.54 -30.83
C PRO A 76 -1.80 -12.77 -31.50
N SER A 77 -0.94 -13.70 -31.86
CA SER A 77 -1.34 -14.89 -32.59
C SER A 77 -0.60 -16.07 -32.00
N ILE A 78 -1.36 -17.12 -31.71
CA ILE A 78 -0.78 -18.42 -31.37
C ILE A 78 -0.26 -18.98 -32.68
N ILE A 79 1.06 -18.90 -32.87
CA ILE A 79 1.70 -19.57 -33.98
C ILE A 79 1.97 -20.98 -33.51
N VAL A 80 1.39 -21.94 -34.21
CA VAL A 80 1.68 -23.35 -33.99
C VAL A 80 2.89 -23.68 -34.86
N ASN A 81 3.94 -24.23 -34.25
CA ASN A 81 5.17 -24.67 -34.91
C ASN A 81 6.11 -23.57 -35.49
N TYR A 82 6.24 -22.41 -34.81
CA TYR A 82 7.17 -21.35 -35.24
C TYR A 82 8.64 -21.78 -35.19
N LEU A 83 9.06 -22.47 -34.12
CA LEU A 83 10.46 -22.79 -33.85
C LEU A 83 11.10 -23.71 -34.90
N GLU A 84 10.33 -24.64 -35.49
CA GLU A 84 10.86 -25.55 -36.52
C GLU A 84 10.95 -24.87 -37.89
N ALA A 85 9.90 -24.15 -38.31
CA ALA A 85 9.85 -23.45 -39.61
C ALA A 85 10.84 -22.28 -39.68
N TYR A 86 11.12 -21.63 -38.54
CA TYR A 86 11.98 -20.47 -38.43
C TYR A 86 13.12 -20.70 -37.44
N SER A 87 13.74 -21.87 -37.49
CA SER A 87 14.90 -22.23 -36.65
C SER A 87 16.08 -21.24 -36.73
N SER A 88 16.13 -20.41 -37.78
CA SER A 88 17.08 -19.30 -37.95
C SER A 88 16.71 -18.02 -37.19
N ILE A 89 15.43 -17.84 -36.83
CA ILE A 89 14.92 -16.73 -36.02
C ILE A 89 14.86 -17.23 -34.57
N ALA A 90 15.99 -17.14 -33.87
CA ALA A 90 16.10 -17.57 -32.49
C ALA A 90 15.07 -16.85 -31.59
N GLY A 91 14.35 -17.63 -30.76
CA GLY A 91 13.79 -17.16 -29.49
C GLY A 91 12.68 -16.10 -29.59
N LEU A 92 11.69 -16.28 -30.47
CA LEU A 92 10.48 -15.46 -30.36
C LEU A 92 9.73 -15.81 -29.06
N THR A 93 9.68 -14.84 -28.15
CA THR A 93 8.92 -14.95 -26.92
C THR A 93 7.76 -13.95 -26.92
N HIS A 94 6.62 -14.38 -26.40
CA HIS A 94 5.52 -13.51 -26.07
C HIS A 94 5.73 -12.89 -24.69
N THR A 95 5.25 -11.66 -24.56
CA THR A 95 4.92 -11.08 -23.28
C THR A 95 3.45 -11.34 -23.00
N LEU A 96 3.09 -11.70 -21.77
CA LEU A 96 1.70 -11.81 -21.32
C LEU A 96 1.47 -10.79 -20.20
N ASP A 97 0.60 -9.84 -20.47
CA ASP A 97 0.14 -8.86 -19.50
C ASP A 97 -1.19 -9.33 -18.89
N LEU A 98 -1.23 -9.46 -17.56
CA LEU A 98 -2.39 -9.88 -16.80
C LEU A 98 -2.89 -8.74 -15.93
N ARG A 99 -4.21 -8.60 -15.85
CA ARG A 99 -4.90 -7.77 -14.86
C ARG A 99 -5.68 -8.68 -13.94
N CYS A 100 -5.38 -8.60 -12.65
CA CYS A 100 -5.97 -9.48 -11.66
C CYS A 100 -6.49 -8.70 -10.46
N ARG A 101 -7.49 -9.29 -9.78
CA ARG A 101 -8.04 -8.80 -8.52
C ARG A 101 -7.94 -9.85 -7.43
N ALA A 102 -7.57 -9.42 -6.23
CA ALA A 102 -7.58 -10.26 -5.03
C ALA A 102 -8.47 -9.59 -3.97
N PHE A 103 -9.62 -10.20 -3.69
CA PHE A 103 -10.58 -9.71 -2.69
C PHE A 103 -10.17 -10.18 -1.30
N LEU A 104 -9.84 -9.23 -0.43
CA LEU A 104 -9.38 -9.51 0.92
C LEU A 104 -10.57 -9.44 1.89
N ASP A 105 -10.74 -10.50 2.69
CA ASP A 105 -11.63 -10.43 3.84
C ASP A 105 -10.99 -9.61 4.97
N THR A 106 -11.81 -9.11 5.91
CA THR A 106 -11.33 -8.28 7.02
C THR A 106 -10.23 -8.98 7.82
N LYS A 107 -10.32 -10.31 7.99
CA LYS A 107 -9.30 -11.10 8.69
C LYS A 107 -7.95 -11.07 7.97
N SER A 108 -7.94 -11.16 6.65
CA SER A 108 -6.72 -11.10 5.84
C SER A 108 -6.12 -9.70 5.87
N VAL A 109 -6.93 -8.65 5.77
CA VAL A 109 -6.39 -7.28 5.88
C VAL A 109 -5.79 -7.06 7.27
N SER A 110 -6.49 -7.43 8.35
CA SER A 110 -5.97 -7.31 9.72
C SER A 110 -4.67 -8.09 9.90
N TYR A 111 -4.59 -9.28 9.30
CA TYR A 111 -3.38 -10.09 9.35
C TYR A 111 -2.20 -9.45 8.62
N ILE A 112 -2.43 -8.89 7.42
CA ILE A 112 -1.40 -8.17 6.67
C ILE A 112 -0.87 -6.99 7.50
N GLU A 113 -1.76 -6.25 8.17
CA GLU A 113 -1.38 -5.12 9.02
C GLU A 113 -0.59 -5.56 10.28
N GLU A 114 -0.96 -6.67 10.90
CA GLU A 114 -0.21 -7.26 12.02
C GLU A 114 1.21 -7.65 11.58
N ARG A 115 1.32 -8.35 10.45
CA ARG A 115 2.62 -8.73 9.85
C ARG A 115 3.47 -7.50 9.56
N ARG A 116 2.89 -6.47 8.95
CA ARG A 116 3.56 -5.18 8.67
C ARG A 116 4.10 -4.53 9.95
N ARG A 117 3.32 -4.48 11.02
CA ARG A 117 3.74 -3.89 12.31
C ARG A 117 4.91 -4.65 12.94
N SER A 118 4.94 -5.97 12.79
CA SER A 118 6.04 -6.82 13.25
C SER A 118 7.30 -6.74 12.37
N ASN A 119 7.16 -6.29 11.12
CA ASN A 119 8.25 -6.13 10.18
C ASN A 119 9.13 -4.94 10.58
N LYS A 120 10.45 -5.15 10.69
CA LYS A 120 11.44 -4.12 11.05
C LYS A 120 11.41 -2.87 10.14
N TYR A 121 11.10 -3.07 8.86
CA TYR A 121 11.01 -2.02 7.85
C TYR A 121 9.56 -1.57 7.60
N HIS A 122 8.61 -2.11 8.36
CA HIS A 122 7.19 -1.83 8.22
C HIS A 122 6.62 -2.05 6.82
N ARG A 123 7.25 -2.89 6.00
CA ARG A 123 6.80 -3.24 4.65
C ARG A 123 5.74 -4.34 4.70
N VAL A 124 4.81 -4.28 3.75
CA VAL A 124 3.90 -5.39 3.46
C VAL A 124 4.58 -6.29 2.44
N MET A 125 4.77 -7.55 2.82
CA MET A 125 5.42 -8.57 2.03
C MET A 125 4.39 -9.63 1.68
N LEU A 126 4.08 -9.77 0.39
CA LEU A 126 3.11 -10.73 -0.12
C LEU A 126 3.79 -11.62 -1.16
N LYS A 127 3.21 -12.79 -1.37
CA LYS A 127 3.67 -13.78 -2.35
C LYS A 127 2.51 -14.12 -3.27
N LEU A 128 2.69 -13.87 -4.55
CA LEU A 128 1.72 -14.19 -5.57
C LEU A 128 2.12 -15.48 -6.28
N ARG A 129 1.19 -16.43 -6.36
CA ARG A 129 1.32 -17.63 -7.20
C ARG A 129 0.25 -17.60 -8.27
N LEU A 130 0.67 -17.53 -9.52
CA LEU A 130 -0.21 -17.67 -10.67
C LEU A 130 -0.16 -19.09 -11.19
N ARG A 131 -1.30 -19.58 -11.64
CA ARG A 131 -1.45 -20.90 -12.26
C ARG A 131 -1.73 -20.75 -13.74
N PHE A 132 -1.06 -21.56 -14.53
CA PHE A 132 -1.20 -21.63 -15.97
C PHE A 132 -1.51 -23.06 -16.39
N LEU A 133 -2.42 -23.20 -17.34
CA LEU A 133 -2.58 -24.42 -18.11
C LEU A 133 -1.67 -24.32 -19.33
N ALA A 134 -0.65 -25.17 -19.40
CA ALA A 134 0.24 -25.26 -20.56
C ALA A 134 -0.36 -26.20 -21.61
N LEU A 135 -0.59 -25.67 -22.81
CA LEU A 135 -1.02 -26.43 -23.98
C LEU A 135 0.13 -26.54 -24.97
N HIS A 136 0.56 -27.75 -25.30
CA HIS A 136 1.68 -27.97 -26.21
C HIS A 136 1.18 -28.39 -27.58
N SER A 137 1.81 -27.85 -28.62
CA SER A 137 1.56 -28.26 -30.01
C SER A 137 2.03 -29.69 -30.26
N THR A 138 1.22 -30.50 -30.95
CA THR A 138 1.64 -31.82 -31.46
C THR A 138 1.98 -31.82 -32.96
N VAL A 139 1.93 -30.64 -33.58
CA VAL A 139 2.15 -30.45 -35.01
C VAL A 139 3.64 -30.56 -35.35
N TYR A 140 3.97 -31.22 -36.45
CA TYR A 140 5.35 -31.40 -36.92
C TYR A 140 5.46 -31.26 -38.45
N HIS A 141 6.67 -30.97 -38.95
CA HIS A 141 6.96 -30.92 -40.39
C HIS A 141 7.24 -32.30 -41.00
N TYR A 142 6.65 -32.55 -42.17
CA TYR A 142 6.86 -33.79 -42.92
C TYR A 142 8.34 -34.02 -43.31
N ASP A 143 9.02 -32.93 -43.67
CA ASP A 143 10.42 -32.93 -44.12
C ASP A 143 11.39 -33.43 -43.02
N TYR A 144 11.03 -33.32 -41.74
CA TYR A 144 11.87 -33.78 -40.61
C TYR A 144 11.77 -35.29 -40.35
N ILE A 145 10.60 -35.90 -40.61
CA ILE A 145 10.39 -37.34 -40.44
C ILE A 145 11.00 -38.13 -41.59
N TYR A 146 10.93 -37.59 -42.80
CA TYR A 146 11.32 -38.30 -44.03
C TYR A 146 12.61 -37.79 -44.67
N GLY A 147 13.17 -36.67 -44.21
CA GLY A 147 14.47 -36.15 -44.68
C GLY A 147 15.67 -37.04 -44.35
N ALA A 148 15.56 -37.94 -43.37
CA ALA A 148 16.62 -38.91 -43.04
C ALA A 148 16.46 -40.29 -43.72
N ARG A 149 15.31 -40.58 -44.32
CA ARG A 149 15.07 -41.83 -45.07
C ARG A 149 14.45 -41.47 -46.42
N GLY A 150 15.34 -41.22 -47.36
CA GLY A 150 15.00 -40.79 -48.70
C GLY A 150 13.96 -41.67 -49.38
N GLN A 151 13.19 -40.99 -50.23
CA GLN A 151 12.32 -41.51 -51.28
C GLN A 151 11.08 -42.25 -50.74
N TYR A 152 9.88 -41.82 -51.15
CA TYR A 152 8.70 -42.65 -51.50
C TYR A 152 7.37 -41.87 -51.50
N PHE A 153 7.32 -40.60 -51.10
CA PHE A 153 6.12 -39.77 -51.22
C PHE A 153 6.45 -38.39 -51.77
N SER A 154 6.31 -38.23 -53.09
CA SER A 154 6.62 -37.02 -53.86
C SER A 154 5.46 -36.04 -54.00
N SER A 155 4.40 -36.12 -53.16
CA SER A 155 3.16 -35.37 -53.38
C SER A 155 2.81 -34.31 -52.33
N LEU A 156 3.56 -34.19 -51.24
CA LEU A 156 3.33 -33.11 -50.29
C LEU A 156 4.29 -31.94 -50.59
N PRO A 157 3.78 -30.69 -50.70
CA PRO A 157 4.63 -29.51 -50.85
C PRO A 157 5.65 -29.45 -49.71
N SER A 158 6.89 -29.09 -50.01
CA SER A 158 7.88 -28.73 -48.98
C SER A 158 7.26 -27.63 -48.11
N GLY A 159 7.24 -27.84 -46.79
CA GLY A 159 6.50 -27.00 -45.85
C GLY A 159 5.11 -27.52 -45.44
N ALA A 160 4.69 -28.70 -45.90
CA ALA A 160 3.45 -29.33 -45.41
C ALA A 160 3.49 -29.52 -43.89
N ILE A 161 2.49 -28.94 -43.23
CA ILE A 161 2.22 -29.09 -41.81
C ILE A 161 1.39 -30.37 -41.62
N VAL A 162 1.85 -31.29 -40.76
CA VAL A 162 1.18 -32.58 -40.57
C VAL A 162 0.74 -32.74 -39.13
N LEU A 163 -0.52 -33.17 -38.97
CA LEU A 163 -1.07 -33.65 -37.71
C LEU A 163 -1.22 -35.17 -37.80
N LYS A 164 -0.66 -35.90 -36.83
CA LYS A 164 -0.84 -37.36 -36.78
C LYS A 164 -2.32 -37.68 -36.54
N SER A 165 -2.90 -38.53 -37.39
CA SER A 165 -4.28 -39.01 -37.18
C SER A 165 -4.44 -39.59 -35.77
N GLY A 166 -5.48 -39.16 -35.05
CA GLY A 166 -5.75 -39.55 -33.67
C GLY A 166 -4.96 -38.77 -32.60
N LYS A 167 -4.13 -37.78 -32.97
CA LYS A 167 -3.50 -36.86 -32.01
C LYS A 167 -4.26 -35.52 -31.97
N PRO A 168 -4.45 -34.92 -30.78
CA PRO A 168 -5.08 -33.61 -30.66
C PRO A 168 -4.11 -32.53 -31.15
N LEU A 169 -4.64 -31.45 -31.73
CA LEU A 169 -3.82 -30.31 -32.18
C LEU A 169 -2.95 -29.73 -31.06
N LEU A 170 -3.56 -29.60 -29.88
CA LEU A 170 -2.93 -29.17 -28.64
C LEU A 170 -3.13 -30.26 -27.58
N TYR A 171 -2.10 -30.57 -26.80
CA TYR A 171 -2.21 -31.49 -25.67
C TYR A 171 -1.82 -30.82 -24.36
N VAL A 172 -2.46 -31.27 -23.27
CA VAL A 172 -2.11 -30.88 -21.90
C VAL A 172 -1.19 -31.96 -21.33
N GLU A 173 -0.11 -31.57 -20.66
CA GLU A 173 0.71 -32.51 -19.93
C GLU A 173 -0.02 -33.10 -18.71
N PRO A 174 0.40 -34.29 -18.20
CA PRO A 174 -0.22 -34.88 -17.01
C PRO A 174 -0.10 -33.98 -15.77
N GLN A 175 0.92 -33.12 -15.73
CA GLN A 175 1.01 -32.02 -14.78
C GLN A 175 0.11 -30.90 -15.30
N VAL A 176 -1.12 -30.86 -14.78
CA VAL A 176 -2.20 -30.01 -15.32
C VAL A 176 -1.88 -28.52 -15.22
N TYR A 177 -1.06 -28.11 -14.24
CA TYR A 177 -0.79 -26.70 -13.99
C TYR A 177 0.69 -26.42 -13.78
N GLU A 178 1.16 -25.39 -14.45
CA GLU A 178 2.43 -24.74 -14.14
C GLU A 178 2.18 -23.55 -13.21
N GLU A 179 3.03 -23.38 -12.20
CA GLU A 179 2.93 -22.28 -11.24
C GLU A 179 4.09 -21.31 -11.40
N LEU A 180 3.78 -20.02 -11.54
CA LEU A 180 4.77 -18.94 -11.47
C LEU A 180 4.60 -18.18 -10.17
N GLU A 181 5.72 -17.98 -9.46
CA GLU A 181 5.74 -17.27 -8.17
C GLU A 181 6.50 -15.94 -8.28
N THR A 182 5.98 -14.91 -7.62
CA THR A 182 6.69 -13.64 -7.43
C THR A 182 6.40 -13.06 -6.05
N ASN A 183 7.32 -12.26 -5.55
CA ASN A 183 7.14 -11.51 -4.31
C ASN A 183 6.66 -10.09 -4.63
N ILE A 184 5.65 -9.64 -3.90
CA ILE A 184 5.12 -8.28 -3.92
C ILE A 184 5.58 -7.59 -2.65
N VAL A 185 6.17 -6.40 -2.82
CA VAL A 185 6.60 -5.56 -1.71
C VAL A 185 5.90 -4.22 -1.82
N ILE A 186 5.13 -3.87 -0.79
CA ILE A 186 4.51 -2.55 -0.66
C ILE A 186 5.19 -1.84 0.50
N ASP A 187 5.69 -0.63 0.25
CA ASP A 187 6.34 0.15 1.28
C ASP A 187 5.35 0.54 2.40
N GLY A 188 5.82 0.55 3.64
CA GLY A 188 4.98 0.85 4.81
C GLY A 188 4.23 2.18 4.74
N PRO A 189 4.91 3.28 4.37
CA PRO A 189 4.24 4.57 4.17
C PRO A 189 3.16 4.53 3.09
N GLN A 190 3.46 3.87 1.96
CA GLN A 190 2.50 3.69 0.87
C GLN A 190 1.28 2.87 1.35
N TRP A 191 1.50 1.81 2.12
CA TRP A 191 0.43 1.01 2.70
C TRP A 191 -0.48 1.84 3.61
N ILE A 192 0.07 2.68 4.49
CA ILE A 192 -0.73 3.48 5.44
C ILE A 192 -1.49 4.61 4.75
N ARG A 193 -0.86 5.27 3.76
CA ARG A 193 -1.47 6.40 3.06
C ARG A 193 -2.50 5.96 2.04
N ASP A 194 -2.15 4.98 1.22
CA ASP A 194 -2.94 4.62 0.05
C ASP A 194 -3.88 3.47 0.39
N PHE A 195 -3.38 2.37 1.00
CA PHE A 195 -4.12 1.11 1.14
C PHE A 195 -5.05 1.06 2.36
N LEU A 196 -4.51 1.33 3.55
CA LEU A 196 -5.22 1.14 4.81
C LEU A 196 -6.54 1.92 4.92
N PRO A 197 -6.65 3.17 4.40
CA PRO A 197 -7.90 3.92 4.43
C PRO A 197 -9.02 3.28 3.62
N VAL A 198 -8.68 2.74 2.45
CA VAL A 198 -9.66 2.17 1.53
C VAL A 198 -10.03 0.74 1.93
N LEU A 199 -9.11 -0.01 2.54
CA LEU A 199 -9.34 -1.40 2.96
C LEU A 199 -10.16 -1.54 4.26
N GLY A 200 -10.65 -0.43 4.82
CA GLY A 200 -11.60 -0.44 5.95
C GLY A 200 -11.03 -0.90 7.29
N LEU A 201 -9.69 -0.90 7.45
CA LEU A 201 -9.03 -1.20 8.73
C LEU A 201 -8.92 0.00 9.66
N GLY A 202 -9.09 1.22 9.14
CA GLY A 202 -9.06 2.38 9.99
C GLY A 202 -10.41 2.61 10.63
N ASN A 203 -10.50 2.36 11.94
CA ASN A 203 -11.44 3.08 12.79
C ASN A 203 -10.96 4.54 12.84
N TYR A 204 -11.23 5.31 11.80
CA TYR A 204 -10.85 6.72 11.75
C TYR A 204 -11.85 7.54 12.56
N VAL A 205 -11.34 8.27 13.54
CA VAL A 205 -12.07 9.42 14.09
C VAL A 205 -11.72 10.61 13.20
N LEU A 206 -12.69 11.06 12.40
CA LEU A 206 -12.56 12.32 11.68
C LEU A 206 -12.70 13.46 12.69
N LEU A 207 -11.59 14.12 13.01
CA LEU A 207 -11.61 15.32 13.82
C LEU A 207 -11.52 16.53 12.89
N GLU A 208 -12.66 17.13 12.60
CA GLU A 208 -12.72 18.42 11.93
C GLU A 208 -12.36 19.51 12.94
N ILE A 209 -11.25 20.21 12.69
CA ILE A 209 -10.85 21.40 13.44
C ILE A 209 -11.13 22.60 12.53
N PRO A 210 -12.14 23.43 12.84
CA PRO A 210 -12.40 24.63 12.04
C PRO A 210 -11.20 25.57 12.12
N LEU A 211 -10.72 26.06 10.98
CA LEU A 211 -9.79 27.19 10.99
C LEU A 211 -10.56 28.41 11.50
N PRO A 212 -10.14 29.03 12.61
CA PRO A 212 -10.92 30.10 13.21
C PRO A 212 -10.99 31.28 12.22
N ARG A 213 -12.21 31.73 11.89
CA ARG A 213 -12.46 32.97 11.15
C ARG A 213 -13.25 33.96 12.01
N ALA A 214 -12.98 33.97 13.30
CA ALA A 214 -13.69 34.80 14.24
C ALA A 214 -13.02 36.19 14.29
N PRO A 215 -13.72 37.28 13.92
CA PRO A 215 -13.18 38.64 14.03
C PRO A 215 -12.90 39.08 15.49
N SER A 216 -13.31 38.26 16.46
CA SER A 216 -13.22 38.49 17.90
C SER A 216 -12.03 37.79 18.58
N ILE A 217 -11.29 36.92 17.87
CA ILE A 217 -10.04 36.34 18.40
C ILE A 217 -8.89 37.31 18.09
N PRO A 218 -8.03 37.66 19.05
CA PRO A 218 -6.84 38.48 18.77
C PRO A 218 -6.00 37.87 17.64
N ASP A 219 -5.61 38.68 16.64
CA ASP A 219 -4.87 38.21 15.45
C ASP A 219 -3.65 37.35 15.79
N LYS A 220 -2.95 37.71 16.88
CA LYS A 220 -1.80 36.95 17.38
C LYS A 220 -2.19 35.55 17.86
N ALA A 221 -3.28 35.42 18.62
CA ALA A 221 -3.80 34.12 19.06
C ALA A 221 -4.26 33.29 17.86
N LEU A 222 -4.98 33.91 16.92
CA LEU A 222 -5.46 33.29 15.69
C LEU A 222 -4.32 32.68 14.86
N GLN A 223 -3.24 33.44 14.62
CA GLN A 223 -2.08 32.94 13.90
C GLN A 223 -1.44 31.74 14.59
N TYR A 224 -1.32 31.77 15.93
CA TYR A 224 -0.79 30.62 16.68
C TYR A 224 -1.70 29.38 16.58
N PHE A 225 -3.02 29.54 16.62
CA PHE A 225 -3.94 28.41 16.40
C PHE A 225 -3.81 27.81 14.99
N ILE A 226 -3.75 28.64 13.96
CA ILE A 226 -3.54 28.19 12.58
C ILE A 226 -2.23 27.40 12.47
N ASN A 227 -1.14 27.95 13.02
CA ASN A 227 0.16 27.29 13.02
C ASN A 227 0.14 25.96 13.79
N THR A 228 -0.56 25.89 14.92
CA THR A 228 -0.74 24.65 15.68
C THR A 228 -1.45 23.58 14.85
N ILE A 229 -2.57 23.93 14.20
CA ILE A 229 -3.34 22.98 13.38
C ILE A 229 -2.48 22.47 12.22
N GLU A 230 -1.76 23.37 11.55
CA GLU A 230 -0.87 23.03 10.46
C GLU A 230 0.29 22.14 10.91
N LEU A 231 0.91 22.43 12.05
CA LEU A 231 1.94 21.57 12.63
C LEU A 231 1.41 20.20 13.06
N LEU A 232 0.17 20.09 13.56
CA LEU A 232 -0.44 18.79 13.87
C LEU A 232 -0.71 17.97 12.60
N ARG A 233 -1.16 18.63 11.52
CA ARG A 233 -1.31 18.00 10.21
C ARG A 233 0.03 17.46 9.71
N GLN A 234 1.07 18.30 9.72
CA GLN A 234 2.43 17.90 9.34
C GLN A 234 2.98 16.79 10.25
N THR A 235 2.69 16.84 11.55
CA THR A 235 3.11 15.80 12.50
C THR A 235 2.52 14.44 12.12
N LYS A 236 1.24 14.40 11.75
CA LYS A 236 0.58 13.18 11.27
C LYS A 236 1.17 12.69 9.96
N GLU A 237 1.43 13.60 9.02
CA GLU A 237 2.07 13.28 7.74
C GLU A 237 3.46 12.69 7.94
N ILE A 238 4.31 13.33 8.76
CA ILE A 238 5.64 12.84 9.12
C ILE A 238 5.55 11.46 9.76
N LEU A 239 4.59 11.22 10.67
CA LEU A 239 4.41 9.91 11.29
C LEU A 239 4.12 8.83 10.25
N HIS A 240 3.27 9.12 9.27
CA HIS A 240 2.85 8.16 8.25
C HIS A 240 3.92 7.96 7.16
N GLU A 241 4.66 9.01 6.81
CA GLU A 241 5.70 8.97 5.78
C GLU A 241 7.00 8.34 6.28
N THR A 242 7.38 8.65 7.53
CA THR A 242 8.67 8.21 8.07
C THR A 242 8.56 6.96 8.92
N LEU A 243 7.36 6.67 9.46
CA LEU A 243 7.14 5.63 10.47
C LEU A 243 8.16 5.73 11.62
N ASN A 244 8.56 6.96 11.93
CA ASN A 244 9.54 7.29 12.94
C ASN A 244 8.88 8.08 14.08
N VAL A 245 9.06 7.57 15.29
CA VAL A 245 8.53 8.15 16.52
C VAL A 245 9.22 9.48 16.86
N GLY A 246 10.55 9.59 16.69
CA GLY A 246 11.33 10.73 17.16
C GLY A 246 11.00 12.03 16.41
N SER A 247 10.96 11.99 15.08
CA SER A 247 10.58 13.14 14.25
C SER A 247 9.15 13.61 14.55
N SER A 248 8.23 12.66 14.69
CA SER A 248 6.83 12.91 15.00
C SER A 248 6.64 13.53 16.39
N LEU A 249 7.34 13.04 17.42
CA LEU A 249 7.27 13.64 18.76
C LEU A 249 7.87 15.05 18.79
N THR A 250 8.93 15.29 18.02
CA THR A 250 9.51 16.63 17.89
C THR A 250 8.52 17.61 17.25
N ALA A 251 7.84 17.20 16.18
CA ALA A 251 6.82 18.01 15.53
C ALA A 251 5.59 18.24 16.46
N LEU A 252 5.16 17.21 17.19
CA LEU A 252 4.10 17.32 18.20
C LEU A 252 4.47 18.30 19.32
N ARG A 253 5.70 18.27 19.82
CA ARG A 253 6.21 19.22 20.82
C ARG A 253 6.11 20.65 20.30
N ASN A 254 6.51 20.88 19.04
CA ASN A 254 6.43 22.20 18.42
C ASN A 254 4.98 22.68 18.29
N ALA A 255 4.05 21.80 17.90
CA ALA A 255 2.62 22.11 17.83
C ALA A 255 2.05 22.53 19.19
N LEU A 256 2.40 21.80 20.27
CA LEU A 256 1.97 22.11 21.64
C LEU A 256 2.58 23.42 22.18
N ASN A 257 3.78 23.78 21.73
CA ASN A 257 4.37 25.07 22.05
C ASN A 257 3.61 26.21 21.37
N GLN A 258 3.28 26.08 20.07
CA GLN A 258 2.43 27.06 19.38
C GLN A 258 1.04 27.17 20.03
N PHE A 259 0.45 26.04 20.45
CA PHE A 259 -0.86 26.04 21.11
C PHE A 259 -0.80 26.84 22.41
N CYS A 260 0.25 26.65 23.20
CA CYS A 260 0.46 27.45 24.38
C CYS A 260 0.60 28.95 24.09
N GLU A 261 1.35 29.35 23.05
CA GLU A 261 1.46 30.76 22.69
C GLU A 261 0.12 31.35 22.26
N ALA A 262 -0.76 30.54 21.66
CA ALA A 262 -2.17 30.90 21.44
C ALA A 262 -2.90 31.14 22.78
N LEU A 263 -2.81 30.22 23.73
CA LEU A 263 -3.44 30.34 25.05
C LEU A 263 -2.94 31.55 25.85
N LYS A 264 -1.63 31.83 25.84
CA LYS A 264 -1.06 33.03 26.46
C LYS A 264 -1.65 34.30 25.88
N SER A 265 -1.84 34.33 24.56
CA SER A 265 -2.45 35.47 23.86
C SER A 265 -3.92 35.67 24.22
N LEU A 266 -4.57 34.66 24.83
CA LEU A 266 -5.94 34.71 25.35
C LEU A 266 -6.01 34.84 26.88
N ASP A 267 -4.87 35.03 27.57
CA ASP A 267 -4.79 35.03 29.05
C ASP A 267 -5.25 33.70 29.69
N LEU A 268 -5.11 32.58 28.96
CA LEU A 268 -5.43 31.22 29.42
C LEU A 268 -4.19 30.40 29.82
N ALA A 269 -3.00 30.99 29.71
CA ALA A 269 -1.73 30.37 30.08
C ALA A 269 -0.68 31.42 30.44
N VAL A 270 0.30 31.01 31.25
CA VAL A 270 1.40 31.85 31.72
C VAL A 270 2.76 31.22 31.44
N SER A 271 3.80 32.06 31.37
CA SER A 271 5.19 31.60 31.32
C SER A 271 5.70 31.43 32.75
N ARG A 272 6.05 30.20 33.15
CA ARG A 272 6.77 29.90 34.40
C ARG A 272 8.02 29.07 34.09
N ASP A 273 9.15 29.43 34.71
CA ASP A 273 10.43 28.71 34.63
C ASP A 273 10.91 28.38 33.19
N GLY A 274 10.70 29.30 32.25
CA GLY A 274 11.04 29.10 30.84
C GLY A 274 10.13 28.10 30.09
N GLY A 275 9.11 27.58 30.78
CA GLY A 275 8.06 26.72 30.23
C GLY A 275 6.74 27.46 30.01
N CYS A 276 5.72 26.67 29.73
CA CYS A 276 4.34 27.15 29.61
C CYS A 276 3.44 26.31 30.50
N GLU A 277 2.67 27.01 31.32
CA GLU A 277 1.72 26.47 32.27
C GLU A 277 0.33 27.02 31.92
N ILE A 278 -0.63 26.12 31.72
CA ILE A 278 -2.02 26.49 31.44
C ILE A 278 -2.65 26.97 32.75
N ASP A 279 -3.36 28.10 32.71
CA ASP A 279 -4.04 28.65 33.86
C ASP A 279 -5.37 27.90 34.08
N TYR A 280 -5.40 27.06 35.11
CA TYR A 280 -6.55 26.22 35.44
C TYR A 280 -7.79 27.04 35.78
N GLU A 281 -7.67 28.10 36.57
CA GLU A 281 -8.81 28.90 37.00
C GLU A 281 -9.43 29.64 35.81
N ARG A 282 -8.59 30.18 34.92
CA ARG A 282 -9.04 30.80 33.67
C ARG A 282 -9.73 29.82 32.73
N LEU A 283 -9.29 28.57 32.67
CA LEU A 283 -10.00 27.53 31.93
C LEU A 283 -11.34 27.18 32.57
N VAL A 284 -11.42 27.11 33.91
CA VAL A 284 -12.72 26.91 34.60
C VAL A 284 -13.68 28.06 34.25
N GLU A 285 -13.20 29.30 34.22
CA GLU A 285 -14.00 30.45 33.76
C GLU A 285 -14.42 30.31 32.29
N LEU A 286 -13.53 29.84 31.41
CA LEU A 286 -13.85 29.58 30.00
C LEU A 286 -14.95 28.53 29.84
N PHE A 287 -14.85 27.42 30.58
CA PHE A 287 -15.81 26.32 30.58
C PHE A 287 -17.00 26.55 31.52
N GLN A 288 -17.35 27.79 31.82
CA GLN A 288 -18.55 28.16 32.60
C GLN A 288 -18.65 27.46 33.97
N GLY A 289 -17.51 27.20 34.61
CA GLY A 289 -17.43 26.53 35.91
C GLY A 289 -17.28 25.01 35.86
N ILE A 290 -17.26 24.39 34.67
CA ILE A 290 -17.09 22.94 34.51
C ILE A 290 -15.62 22.55 34.75
N LYS A 291 -15.31 22.16 35.99
CA LYS A 291 -13.95 21.82 36.45
C LYS A 291 -13.36 20.61 35.74
N GLU A 292 -14.21 19.64 35.40
CA GLU A 292 -13.80 18.40 34.74
C GLU A 292 -13.21 18.67 33.35
N LEU A 293 -13.76 19.61 32.58
CA LEU A 293 -13.23 19.98 31.27
C LEU A 293 -11.90 20.70 31.38
N ALA A 294 -11.76 21.61 32.35
CA ALA A 294 -10.49 22.28 32.63
C ALA A 294 -9.41 21.26 33.04
N ASP A 295 -9.72 20.32 33.93
CA ASP A 295 -8.80 19.26 34.35
C ASP A 295 -8.37 18.37 33.17
N VAL A 296 -9.31 17.99 32.30
CA VAL A 296 -9.01 17.20 31.08
C VAL A 296 -8.01 17.94 30.20
N VAL A 297 -8.22 19.22 29.91
CA VAL A 297 -7.32 20.02 29.06
C VAL A 297 -5.93 20.13 29.69
N VAL A 298 -5.84 20.52 30.97
CA VAL A 298 -4.56 20.69 31.68
C VAL A 298 -3.80 19.36 31.77
N THR A 299 -4.51 18.29 32.14
CA THR A 299 -3.92 16.96 32.31
C THR A 299 -3.40 16.41 30.98
N ILE A 300 -4.20 16.48 29.91
CA ILE A 300 -3.79 16.01 28.58
C ILE A 300 -2.61 16.85 28.08
N TYR A 301 -2.71 18.18 28.09
CA TYR A 301 -1.64 19.06 27.63
C TYR A 301 -0.32 18.75 28.35
N THR A 302 -0.34 18.70 29.68
CA THR A 302 0.86 18.48 30.50
C THR A 302 1.46 17.10 30.25
N LYS A 303 0.64 16.05 30.21
CA LYS A 303 1.12 14.68 29.98
C LYS A 303 1.65 14.50 28.56
N VAL A 304 0.91 14.95 27.54
CA VAL A 304 1.34 14.83 26.14
C VAL A 304 2.61 15.64 25.91
N LYS A 305 2.70 16.89 26.40
CA LYS A 305 3.90 17.72 26.30
C LYS A 305 5.10 17.08 26.95
N ARG A 306 4.95 16.55 28.17
CA ARG A 306 6.02 15.81 28.86
C ARG A 306 6.49 14.62 28.03
N ILE A 307 5.57 13.82 27.50
CA ILE A 307 5.91 12.65 26.67
C ILE A 307 6.62 13.08 25.38
N ALA A 308 6.11 14.11 24.69
CA ALA A 308 6.71 14.63 23.46
C ALA A 308 8.09 15.27 23.67
N THR A 309 8.36 15.76 24.89
CA THR A 309 9.64 16.38 25.26
C THR A 309 10.68 15.36 25.71
N VAL A 310 10.25 14.28 26.38
CA VAL A 310 11.11 13.19 26.89
C VAL A 310 11.28 12.07 25.84
N GLY A 311 10.52 12.10 24.75
CA GLY A 311 10.61 11.15 23.64
C GLY A 311 12.05 10.98 23.13
N PRO A 312 12.37 9.85 22.48
CA PRO A 312 13.72 9.59 21.98
C PRO A 312 14.13 10.68 20.99
N GLU A 313 14.81 11.72 21.47
CA GLU A 313 15.55 12.60 20.59
C GLU A 313 16.62 11.74 19.91
N PRO A 314 16.80 11.84 18.57
CA PRO A 314 17.83 11.09 17.85
C PRO A 314 19.23 11.25 18.47
N THR A 315 19.44 12.36 19.17
CA THR A 315 20.67 12.78 19.83
C THR A 315 20.81 12.32 21.29
N GLN A 316 19.75 11.84 21.96
CA GLN A 316 19.78 11.45 23.38
C GLN A 316 18.98 10.16 23.70
N PRO A 317 19.37 9.01 23.12
CA PRO A 317 18.64 7.74 23.30
C PRO A 317 18.63 7.19 24.74
N HIS A 318 19.46 7.73 25.64
CA HIS A 318 19.55 7.32 27.04
C HIS A 318 18.44 7.90 27.94
N ILE A 319 17.70 8.91 27.46
CA ILE A 319 16.61 9.58 28.21
C ILE A 319 15.23 9.03 27.79
N ALA A 320 15.18 8.23 26.74
CA ALA A 320 13.94 7.72 26.18
C ALA A 320 13.12 6.93 27.22
N PRO A 321 11.80 7.18 27.32
CA PRO A 321 10.94 6.44 28.22
C PRO A 321 10.99 4.96 27.85
N ARG A 322 11.23 4.10 28.84
CA ARG A 322 11.12 2.64 28.69
C ARG A 322 9.76 2.20 29.26
N PRO A 323 8.93 1.45 28.51
CA PRO A 323 9.16 0.98 27.13
C PRO A 323 9.04 2.10 26.09
N ALA A 324 9.75 1.95 24.96
CA ALA A 324 9.69 2.89 23.84
C ALA A 324 8.26 2.98 23.29
N LEU A 325 7.83 4.20 22.94
CA LEU A 325 6.51 4.43 22.38
C LEU A 325 6.35 3.73 21.03
N ALA A 326 5.22 3.07 20.84
CA ALA A 326 4.81 2.51 19.56
C ALA A 326 4.14 3.60 18.68
N LEU A 327 4.16 3.42 17.35
CA LEU A 327 3.59 4.39 16.40
C LEU A 327 2.12 4.74 16.69
N HIS A 328 1.30 3.73 17.00
CA HIS A 328 -0.12 3.94 17.35
C HIS A 328 -0.32 4.76 18.62
N GLN A 329 0.64 4.70 19.57
CA GLN A 329 0.60 5.53 20.77
C GLN A 329 0.90 6.99 20.41
N VAL A 330 1.86 7.24 19.52
CA VAL A 330 2.15 8.59 19.01
C VAL A 330 0.94 9.15 18.26
N GLU A 331 0.30 8.34 17.41
CA GLU A 331 -0.94 8.73 16.72
C GLU A 331 -2.05 9.10 17.71
N SER A 332 -2.20 8.33 18.79
CA SER A 332 -3.15 8.63 19.87
C SER A 332 -2.81 9.96 20.57
N LEU A 333 -1.53 10.27 20.80
CA LEU A 333 -1.10 11.54 21.38
C LEU A 333 -1.43 12.73 20.46
N ILE A 334 -1.23 12.58 19.14
CA ILE A 334 -1.63 13.59 18.15
C ILE A 334 -3.15 13.80 18.20
N GLY A 335 -3.93 12.71 18.27
CA GLY A 335 -5.39 12.78 18.41
C GLY A 335 -5.85 13.49 19.68
N LEU A 336 -5.26 13.16 20.84
CA LEU A 336 -5.55 13.82 22.12
C LEU A 336 -5.22 15.32 22.09
N ALA A 337 -4.05 15.69 21.53
CA ALA A 337 -3.66 17.10 21.36
C ALA A 337 -4.67 17.84 20.47
N SER A 338 -5.02 17.24 19.33
CA SER A 338 -5.99 17.80 18.39
C SER A 338 -7.36 18.02 19.05
N TYR A 339 -7.81 17.06 19.87
CA TYR A 339 -9.08 17.13 20.58
C TYR A 339 -9.13 18.28 21.59
N ILE A 340 -8.09 18.46 22.42
CA ILE A 340 -8.08 19.55 23.40
C ILE A 340 -8.00 20.93 22.74
N ILE A 341 -7.30 21.05 21.61
CA ILE A 341 -7.26 22.30 20.83
C ILE A 341 -8.64 22.65 20.32
N LYS A 342 -9.33 21.67 19.72
CA LYS A 342 -10.70 21.84 19.26
C LYS A 342 -11.63 22.24 20.41
N LEU A 343 -11.59 21.53 21.53
CA LEU A 343 -12.44 21.80 22.69
C LEU A 343 -12.29 23.25 23.19
N VAL A 344 -11.04 23.72 23.35
CA VAL A 344 -10.78 25.10 23.80
C VAL A 344 -11.24 26.11 22.75
N MET A 345 -10.98 25.86 21.48
CA MET A 345 -11.38 26.77 20.39
C MET A 345 -12.90 26.88 20.26
N ASP A 346 -13.61 25.77 20.21
CA ASP A 346 -15.07 25.74 20.07
C ASP A 346 -15.72 26.49 21.25
N THR A 347 -15.28 26.21 22.47
CA THR A 347 -15.79 26.89 23.67
C THR A 347 -15.50 28.39 23.67
N TYR A 348 -14.31 28.79 23.22
CA TYR A 348 -13.92 30.21 23.16
C TYR A 348 -14.76 30.96 22.12
N ILE A 349 -14.95 30.36 20.93
CA ILE A 349 -15.79 30.93 19.86
C ILE A 349 -17.24 31.05 20.33
N ASP A 350 -17.79 30.00 20.95
CA ASP A 350 -19.15 30.01 21.47
C ASP A 350 -19.34 31.13 22.50
N ARG A 351 -18.39 31.32 23.43
CA ARG A 351 -18.46 32.40 24.43
C ARG A 351 -18.47 33.79 23.80
N LEU A 352 -17.69 34.01 22.74
CA LEU A 352 -17.67 35.29 22.03
C LEU A 352 -18.97 35.57 21.27
N SER A 353 -19.64 34.53 20.76
CA SER A 353 -20.93 34.69 20.10
C SER A 353 -22.04 35.12 21.06
N HIS A 354 -21.99 34.68 22.32
CA HIS A 354 -22.97 35.00 23.35
C HIS A 354 -22.71 36.34 24.07
N SER A 355 -21.51 36.93 23.95
CA SER A 355 -21.20 38.25 24.54
C SER A 355 -21.54 39.43 23.62
N GLN A 356 -21.91 39.17 22.36
CA GLN A 356 -22.30 40.18 21.37
C GLN A 356 -23.82 40.35 21.22
N THR A 357 -24.62 39.54 21.92
CA THR A 357 -26.08 39.66 22.08
C THR A 357 -26.40 40.19 23.46
#